data_AF-B4KDQ3-F1
#
_entry.id   AF-B4KDQ3-F1
#
_cell.length_a   1.000
_cell.length_b   1.000
_cell.length_c   1.000
_cell.angle_alpha   90.00
_cell.angle_beta   90.00
_cell.angle_gamma   90.00
#
_symmetry.space_group_name_H-M   'P 1'
#
loop_
_entity.id
_entity.type
_entity.pdbx_description
1 polymer ?
#
loop_
_entity_poly.entity_id
_entity_poly.type
_entity_poly.pdbx_seq_one_letter_code
_entity_poly.pdbx_strand_id
1 'polypeptide(L)'
;MSRLYYILAAIIALKMVLCASQNYKDNTNKSPSKAATFHFPEYAYKETSKNEIIYHDFELACSQNSLCGNNPSMVSKLNCLRKCISHSCYQDIYAFDELEDGEIDVRMNSFKGCVIQRM
;
A
#
# COMPACT_ATOMS: atom_id res chain seq x y z
N MET A 1 56.48 -11.46 -15.34
CA MET A 1 55.31 -11.36 -14.44
C MET A 1 54.61 -9.99 -14.45
N SER A 2 55.31 -8.88 -14.75
CA SER A 2 54.68 -7.54 -14.69
C SER A 2 53.65 -7.24 -15.79
N ARG A 3 53.83 -7.73 -17.03
CA ARG A 3 52.90 -7.40 -18.14
C ARG A 3 51.49 -7.98 -17.94
N LEU A 4 51.38 -9.18 -17.39
CA LEU A 4 50.09 -9.82 -17.08
C LEU A 4 49.35 -9.07 -15.98
N TYR A 5 50.10 -8.57 -14.98
CA TYR A 5 49.57 -7.77 -13.89
C TYR A 5 49.00 -6.42 -14.36
N TYR A 6 49.70 -5.71 -15.26
CA TYR A 6 49.18 -4.47 -15.84
C TYR A 6 47.92 -4.68 -16.69
N ILE A 7 47.84 -5.80 -17.44
CA ILE A 7 46.65 -6.15 -18.22
C ILE A 7 45.47 -6.46 -17.30
N LEU A 8 45.68 -7.24 -16.24
CA LEU A 8 44.64 -7.55 -15.25
C LEU A 8 44.16 -6.30 -14.51
N ALA A 9 45.07 -5.41 -14.11
CA ALA A 9 44.72 -4.14 -13.47
C ALA A 9 43.89 -3.23 -14.40
N ALA A 10 44.24 -3.16 -15.70
CA ALA A 10 43.49 -2.39 -16.68
C ALA A 10 42.08 -2.94 -16.91
N ILE A 11 41.91 -4.27 -16.95
CA ILE A 11 40.59 -4.91 -17.08
C ILE A 11 39.72 -4.64 -15.85
N ILE A 12 40.29 -4.72 -14.64
CA ILE A 12 39.57 -4.42 -13.39
C ILE A 12 39.14 -2.95 -13.34
N ALA A 13 40.04 -2.01 -13.68
CA ALA A 13 39.71 -0.60 -13.74
C ALA A 13 38.60 -0.29 -14.75
N LEU A 14 38.65 -0.91 -15.94
CA LEU A 14 37.61 -0.75 -16.96
C LEU A 14 36.24 -1.26 -16.47
N LYS A 15 36.21 -2.41 -15.78
CA LYS A 15 34.97 -2.95 -15.21
C LYS A 15 34.40 -2.06 -14.12
N MET A 16 35.24 -1.47 -13.25
CA MET A 16 34.79 -0.54 -12.21
C MET A 16 34.17 0.73 -12.80
N VAL A 17 34.78 1.29 -13.86
CA VAL A 17 34.25 2.48 -14.56
C VAL A 17 32.92 2.17 -15.25
N LEU A 18 32.81 1.01 -15.90
CA LEU A 18 31.57 0.58 -16.55
C LEU A 18 30.43 0.35 -15.55
N CYS A 19 30.68 -0.33 -14.42
CA CYS A 19 29.66 -0.55 -13.39
C CYS A 19 29.16 0.76 -12.76
N ALA A 20 30.03 1.75 -12.56
CA ALA A 20 29.63 3.06 -12.03
C ALA A 20 28.65 3.80 -12.97
N SER A 21 28.80 3.62 -14.29
CA SER A 21 27.95 4.29 -15.28
C SER A 21 26.54 3.69 -15.41
N GLN A 22 26.33 2.42 -15.04
CA GLN A 22 25.04 1.75 -15.14
C GLN A 22 24.08 2.15 -14.01
N ASN A 23 24.59 2.39 -12.79
CA ASN A 23 23.77 2.78 -11.64
C ASN A 23 23.15 4.18 -11.78
N TYR A 24 23.75 5.07 -12.56
CA TYR A 24 23.26 6.44 -12.76
C TYR A 24 22.09 6.54 -13.76
N LYS A 25 22.00 5.64 -14.75
CA LYS A 25 20.98 5.72 -15.79
C LYS A 25 19.60 5.18 -15.39
N ASP A 26 19.53 4.33 -14.36
CA ASP A 26 18.27 3.71 -13.94
C ASP A 26 17.37 4.65 -13.11
N ASN A 27 17.96 5.66 -12.46
CA ASN A 27 17.22 6.61 -11.61
C ASN A 27 16.68 7.85 -12.35
N THR A 28 17.04 8.07 -13.61
CA THR A 28 16.72 9.32 -14.33
C THR A 28 15.57 9.18 -15.34
N ASN A 29 15.08 7.96 -15.60
CA ASN A 29 14.02 7.72 -16.59
C ASN A 29 12.70 7.20 -16.00
N LYS A 30 12.56 7.12 -14.67
CA LYS A 30 11.23 6.91 -14.07
C LYS A 30 10.52 8.25 -14.01
N SER A 31 9.94 8.65 -15.15
CA SER A 31 8.91 9.69 -15.18
C SER A 31 7.90 9.35 -14.07
N PRO A 32 7.57 10.28 -13.16
CA PRO A 32 6.46 10.04 -12.25
C PRO A 32 5.26 9.74 -13.12
N SER A 33 4.71 8.53 -12.99
CA SER A 33 3.43 8.19 -13.59
C SER A 33 2.47 9.30 -13.19
N LYS A 34 1.87 9.94 -14.19
CA LYS A 34 0.91 11.03 -14.03
C LYS A 34 -0.03 10.65 -12.88
N ALA A 35 -0.01 11.42 -11.78
CA ALA A 35 -0.74 11.06 -10.57
C ALA A 35 -2.21 10.78 -10.95
N ALA A 36 -2.63 9.53 -10.83
CA ALA A 36 -4.00 9.16 -11.11
C ALA A 36 -4.86 9.81 -10.01
N THR A 37 -5.72 10.76 -10.40
CA THR A 37 -6.69 11.33 -9.46
C THR A 37 -7.78 10.30 -9.25
N PHE A 38 -7.60 9.50 -8.21
CA PHE A 38 -8.54 8.47 -7.80
C PHE A 38 -9.72 9.12 -7.07
N HIS A 39 -10.93 8.98 -7.62
CA HIS A 39 -12.15 9.54 -7.06
C HIS A 39 -12.93 8.44 -6.33
N PHE A 40 -13.37 8.73 -5.12
CA PHE A 40 -14.23 7.85 -4.31
C PHE A 40 -15.23 8.71 -3.52
N PRO A 41 -16.35 8.15 -3.04
CA PRO A 41 -17.26 8.87 -2.17
C PRO A 41 -16.55 9.35 -0.90
N GLU A 42 -16.50 10.67 -0.69
CA GLU A 42 -15.89 11.24 0.50
C GLU A 42 -16.90 11.38 1.63
N TYR A 43 -16.60 10.77 2.77
CA TYR A 43 -17.37 10.94 4.00
C TYR A 43 -16.50 11.62 5.03
N ALA A 44 -16.95 12.76 5.54
CA ALA A 44 -16.23 13.47 6.58
C ALA A 44 -16.10 12.59 7.84
N TYR A 45 -14.87 12.40 8.29
CA TYR A 45 -14.56 11.71 9.52
C TYR A 45 -13.88 12.65 10.50
N LYS A 46 -14.44 12.72 11.71
CA LYS A 46 -13.86 13.49 12.80
C LYS A 46 -13.18 12.53 13.77
N GLU A 47 -11.86 12.59 13.83
CA GLU A 47 -11.01 11.84 14.76
C GLU A 47 -11.21 12.34 16.20
N THR A 48 -12.30 11.91 16.83
CA THR A 48 -12.55 12.13 18.25
C THR A 48 -12.29 10.83 19.01
N SER A 49 -11.92 10.92 20.29
CA SER A 49 -11.71 9.72 21.12
C SER A 49 -12.92 8.78 21.10
N LYS A 50 -14.14 9.33 21.11
CA LYS A 50 -15.37 8.54 21.03
C LYS A 50 -15.46 7.75 19.72
N ASN A 51 -15.22 8.41 18.58
CA ASN A 51 -15.33 7.77 17.27
C ASN A 51 -14.24 6.70 17.06
N GLU A 52 -13.01 6.98 17.50
CA GLU A 52 -11.92 6.00 17.40
C GLU A 52 -12.18 4.77 18.27
N ILE A 53 -12.68 4.94 19.50
CA ILE A 53 -13.06 3.81 20.37
C ILE A 53 -14.15 2.97 19.70
N ILE A 54 -15.21 3.61 19.22
CA ILE A 54 -16.32 2.92 18.56
C ILE A 54 -15.82 2.14 17.34
N TYR A 55 -15.05 2.78 16.46
CA TYR A 55 -14.53 2.11 15.27
C TYR A 55 -13.59 0.95 15.63
N HIS A 56 -12.72 1.15 16.64
CA HIS A 56 -11.82 0.12 17.13
C HIS A 56 -12.57 -1.09 17.69
N ASP A 57 -13.69 -0.89 18.40
CA ASP A 57 -14.53 -1.96 18.90
C ASP A 57 -15.09 -2.82 17.74
N PHE A 58 -15.47 -2.21 16.61
CA PHE A 58 -15.85 -2.95 15.41
C PHE A 58 -14.68 -3.74 14.80
N GLU A 59 -13.49 -3.14 14.75
CA GLU A 59 -12.29 -3.84 14.28
C GLU A 59 -11.99 -5.07 15.14
N LEU A 60 -12.07 -4.94 16.47
CA LEU A 60 -11.87 -6.05 17.41
C LEU A 60 -12.92 -7.14 17.20
N ALA A 61 -14.20 -6.78 17.15
CA ALA A 61 -15.29 -7.72 16.93
C ALA A 61 -15.12 -8.49 15.61
N CYS A 62 -14.80 -7.79 14.52
CA CYS A 62 -14.57 -8.41 13.21
C CYS A 62 -13.26 -9.19 13.12
N SER A 63 -12.22 -8.81 13.87
CA SER A 63 -10.94 -9.55 13.90
C SER A 63 -11.06 -10.95 14.50
N GLN A 64 -12.05 -11.14 15.39
CA GLN A 64 -12.37 -12.43 16.00
C GLN A 64 -13.22 -13.31 15.07
N ASN A 65 -13.72 -12.78 13.96
CA ASN A 65 -14.49 -13.55 12.99
C ASN A 65 -13.60 -14.58 12.29
N SER A 66 -13.95 -15.86 12.41
CA SER A 66 -13.20 -16.98 11.82
C SER A 66 -13.08 -16.87 10.29
N LEU A 67 -14.03 -16.22 9.63
CA LEU A 67 -14.00 -15.97 8.18
C LEU A 67 -12.83 -15.08 7.77
N CYS A 68 -12.36 -14.19 8.64
CA CYS A 68 -11.23 -13.31 8.35
C CYS A 68 -9.87 -13.85 8.82
N GLY A 69 -9.85 -15.00 9.53
CA GLY A 69 -8.65 -15.57 10.15
C GLY A 69 -7.65 -16.22 9.18
N ASN A 70 -8.13 -16.84 8.10
CA ASN A 70 -7.31 -17.65 7.18
C ASN A 70 -6.94 -16.93 5.87
N ASN A 71 -6.89 -15.60 5.87
CA ASN A 71 -6.60 -14.83 4.67
C ASN A 71 -5.12 -14.95 4.26
N PRO A 72 -4.82 -15.12 2.96
CA PRO A 72 -3.46 -15.37 2.47
C PRO A 72 -2.56 -14.14 2.51
N SER A 73 -3.12 -12.93 2.44
CA SER A 73 -2.39 -11.67 2.51
C SER A 73 -2.99 -10.70 3.53
N MET A 74 -2.18 -9.73 3.96
CA MET A 74 -2.63 -8.68 4.87
C MET A 74 -3.75 -7.85 4.24
N VAL A 75 -3.67 -7.56 2.95
CA VAL A 75 -4.70 -6.82 2.22
C VAL A 75 -6.00 -7.63 2.11
N SER A 76 -5.91 -8.93 1.84
CA SER A 76 -7.07 -9.84 1.86
C SER A 76 -7.77 -9.80 3.22
N LYS A 77 -6.99 -9.80 4.31
CA LYS A 77 -7.52 -9.67 5.67
C LYS A 77 -8.19 -8.30 5.89
N LEU A 78 -7.59 -7.20 5.42
CA LEU A 78 -8.17 -5.87 5.53
C LEU A 78 -9.49 -5.75 4.74
N ASN A 79 -9.54 -6.27 3.52
CA ASN A 79 -10.77 -6.33 2.71
C ASN A 79 -11.87 -7.13 3.45
N CYS A 80 -11.52 -8.27 4.05
CA CYS A 80 -12.46 -9.05 4.86
C CYS A 80 -12.98 -8.27 6.07
N LEU A 81 -12.09 -7.63 6.84
CA LEU A 81 -12.46 -6.85 8.02
C LEU A 81 -13.41 -5.70 7.66
N ARG A 82 -13.13 -4.98 6.59
CA ARG A 82 -13.99 -3.85 6.16
C ARG A 82 -15.35 -4.32 5.68
N LYS A 83 -15.41 -5.42 4.91
CA LYS A 83 -16.66 -6.08 4.53
C LYS A 83 -17.47 -6.51 5.77
N CYS A 84 -16.79 -7.00 6.81
CA CYS A 84 -17.40 -7.38 8.09
C CYS A 84 -17.94 -6.17 8.87
N ILE A 85 -17.14 -5.10 9.00
CA ILE A 85 -17.50 -3.90 9.77
C ILE A 85 -18.74 -3.23 9.18
N SER A 86 -18.76 -3.05 7.86
CA SER A 86 -19.94 -2.53 7.16
C SER A 86 -19.89 -2.90 5.69
N HIS A 87 -20.77 -3.81 5.28
CA HIS A 87 -20.88 -4.22 3.89
C HIS A 87 -21.23 -3.04 2.97
N SER A 88 -22.17 -2.17 3.37
CA SER A 88 -22.60 -1.05 2.55
C SER A 88 -21.50 -0.01 2.35
N CYS A 89 -20.76 0.34 3.40
CA CYS A 89 -19.62 1.25 3.27
C CYS A 89 -18.47 0.64 2.49
N TYR A 90 -18.29 -0.69 2.53
CA TYR A 90 -17.31 -1.36 1.69
C TYR A 90 -17.68 -1.24 0.21
N GLN A 91 -18.94 -1.48 -0.13
CA GLN A 91 -19.43 -1.36 -1.51
C GLN A 91 -19.21 0.04 -2.07
N ASP A 92 -19.53 1.07 -1.29
CA ASP A 92 -19.40 2.46 -1.74
C ASP A 92 -17.95 2.88 -1.97
N ILE A 93 -17.01 2.40 -1.15
CA ILE A 93 -15.63 2.90 -1.12
C ILE A 93 -14.64 2.01 -1.89
N TYR A 94 -14.84 0.69 -1.86
CA TYR A 94 -13.85 -0.29 -2.32
C TYR A 94 -14.35 -1.21 -3.44
N ALA A 95 -15.66 -1.40 -3.68
CA ALA A 95 -16.09 -2.44 -4.63
C ALA A 95 -15.73 -2.15 -6.10
N PHE A 96 -15.53 -0.89 -6.46
CA PHE A 96 -15.12 -0.54 -7.83
C PHE A 96 -13.62 -0.78 -8.08
N ASP A 97 -12.81 -0.74 -7.01
CA ASP A 97 -11.36 -0.90 -7.04
C ASP A 97 -10.89 -1.38 -5.66
N GLU A 98 -10.89 -2.70 -5.46
CA GLU A 98 -10.51 -3.31 -4.18
C GLU A 98 -9.03 -3.04 -3.91
N LEU A 99 -8.62 -3.00 -2.64
CA LEU A 99 -7.20 -2.82 -2.33
C LEU A 99 -6.36 -3.99 -2.84
N GLU A 100 -5.21 -3.66 -3.43
CA GLU A 100 -4.21 -4.63 -3.87
C GLU A 100 -2.98 -4.66 -2.93
N ASP A 101 -2.24 -5.77 -2.97
CA ASP A 101 -1.01 -5.93 -2.18
C ASP A 101 0.08 -4.94 -2.64
N GLY A 102 0.55 -4.10 -1.72
CA GLY A 102 1.55 -3.05 -1.98
C GLY A 102 0.97 -1.65 -2.15
N GLU A 103 -0.35 -1.49 -2.11
CA GLU A 103 -1.01 -0.19 -2.17
C GLU A 103 -1.14 0.48 -0.79
N ILE A 104 -1.20 1.82 -0.79
CA ILE A 104 -1.48 2.62 0.40
C ILE A 104 -2.94 3.02 0.37
N ASP A 105 -3.68 2.68 1.42
CA ASP A 105 -5.09 3.03 1.52
C ASP A 105 -5.33 4.47 2.00
N VAL A 106 -5.51 5.37 1.04
CA VAL A 106 -5.87 6.77 1.31
C VAL A 106 -7.36 6.96 1.63
N ARG A 107 -8.20 5.94 1.40
CA ARG A 107 -9.66 6.02 1.56
C ARG A 107 -10.13 5.72 2.99
N MET A 108 -9.24 5.23 3.86
CA MET A 108 -9.57 4.77 5.21
C MET A 108 -10.42 5.78 6.00
N ASN A 109 -10.09 7.06 5.94
CA ASN A 109 -10.84 8.09 6.67
C ASN A 109 -12.28 8.23 6.15
N SER A 110 -12.50 8.14 4.84
CA SER A 110 -13.86 8.14 4.29
C SER A 110 -14.62 6.87 4.64
N PHE A 111 -13.96 5.72 4.70
CA PHE A 111 -14.60 4.50 5.18
C PHE A 111 -15.05 4.62 6.64
N LYS A 112 -14.16 5.10 7.54
CA LYS A 112 -14.51 5.39 8.94
C LYS A 112 -15.68 6.37 9.04
N GLY A 113 -15.67 7.43 8.23
CA GLY A 113 -16.74 8.41 8.12
C GLY A 113 -18.09 7.78 7.75
N CYS A 114 -18.12 6.97 6.69
CA CYS A 114 -19.32 6.25 6.27
C CYS A 114 -19.88 5.37 7.39
N VAL A 115 -18.99 4.61 8.04
CA VAL A 115 -19.36 3.67 9.11
C VAL A 115 -20.00 4.42 10.27
N ILE A 116 -19.37 5.49 10.77
CA ILE A 116 -19.89 6.27 11.91
C ILE A 116 -21.18 7.04 11.58
N GLN A 117 -21.34 7.53 10.35
CA GLN A 117 -22.54 8.26 9.93
C GLN A 117 -23.77 7.35 9.73
N ARG A 118 -23.55 6.04 9.54
CA ARG A 118 -24.61 5.04 9.29
C ARG A 118 -24.91 4.14 10.49
N MET A 119 -24.27 4.39 11.63
CA MET A 119 -24.66 3.82 12.93
C MET A 119 -25.87 4.55 13.48
#